data_AF-A0A496R8M1-F1
#
_entry.id   AF-A0A496R8M1-F1
#
_cell.length_a   1.000
_cell.length_b   1.000
_cell.length_c   1.000
_cell.angle_alpha   90.00
_cell.angle_beta   90.00
_cell.angle_gamma   90.00
#
_symmetry.space_group_name_H-M   'P 1'
#
loop_
_entity.id
_entity.type
_entity.pdbx_description
1 polymer ?
#
loop_
_entity_poly.entity_id
_entity_poly.type
_entity_poly.pdbx_seq_one_letter_code
_entity_poly.pdbx_strand_id
1 'polypeptide(L)'
;MNYSPNTTYLQDKLGVKYNIINFGKFNTKATLPMDDPYVDNEVYRKAIKSEPDIVTIMIGGNECNEYNWTSHGVDFEKDYILLVDNFLNLDQILYIFFTLRYQ
;
A
#
# COMPACT_ATOMS: atom_id res chain seq x y z
N MET A 1 8.81 11.74 10.27
CA MET A 1 9.40 10.50 10.81
C MET A 1 9.66 9.56 9.63
N ASN A 2 10.91 9.15 9.42
CA ASN A 2 11.24 8.14 8.42
C ASN A 2 10.76 6.77 8.93
N TYR A 3 9.55 6.37 8.55
CA TYR A 3 8.98 5.04 8.82
C TYR A 3 9.75 3.98 8.00
N SER A 4 11.00 3.71 8.35
CA SER A 4 11.93 2.83 7.61
C SER A 4 12.48 1.59 8.34
N PRO A 5 12.19 1.24 9.62
CA PRO A 5 12.89 0.11 10.27
C PRO A 5 12.82 -1.19 9.46
N ASN A 6 11.64 -1.49 8.91
CA ASN A 6 11.42 -2.72 8.13
C ASN A 6 12.06 -2.65 6.74
N THR A 7 12.05 -1.47 6.10
CA THR A 7 12.67 -1.27 4.78
C THR A 7 14.18 -1.43 4.85
N THR A 8 14.81 -0.84 5.87
CA THR A 8 16.26 -0.96 6.10
C THR A 8 16.63 -2.39 6.44
N TYR A 9 15.87 -3.05 7.32
CA TYR A 9 16.10 -4.46 7.63
C TYR A 9 15.96 -5.37 6.41
N LEU A 10 14.94 -5.13 5.56
CA LEU A 10 14.74 -5.88 4.34
C LEU A 10 15.89 -5.66 3.34
N GLN A 11 16.35 -4.41 3.19
CA GLN A 11 17.50 -4.07 2.36
C GLN A 11 18.78 -4.79 2.84
N ASP A 12 19.02 -4.84 4.15
CA ASP A 12 20.17 -5.54 4.72
C ASP A 12 20.12 -7.06 4.46
N LYS A 13 18.93 -7.66 4.50
CA LYS A 13 18.74 -9.10 4.26
C LYS A 13 18.82 -9.50 2.79
N LEU A 14 18.30 -8.67 1.89
CA LEU A 14 18.29 -8.94 0.46
C LEU A 14 19.60 -8.50 -0.23
N GLY A 15 20.32 -7.56 0.38
CA GLY A 15 21.62 -7.06 -0.09
C GLY A 15 21.52 -6.28 -1.40
N VAL A 16 22.68 -6.03 -2.01
CA VAL A 16 22.83 -5.11 -3.16
C VAL A 16 22.15 -5.57 -4.46
N LYS A 17 21.64 -6.79 -4.51
CA LYS A 17 20.89 -7.30 -5.68
C LYS A 17 19.51 -6.66 -5.81
N TYR A 18 19.00 -6.09 -4.71
CA TYR A 18 17.70 -5.43 -4.67
C TYR A 18 17.89 -3.98 -4.23
N ASN A 19 17.13 -3.09 -4.86
CA ASN A 19 16.99 -1.71 -4.42
C ASN A 19 15.62 -1.56 -3.74
N ILE A 20 15.62 -1.44 -2.42
CA ILE A 20 14.38 -1.37 -1.64
C ILE A 20 14.03 0.09 -1.37
N ILE A 21 12.89 0.54 -1.91
CA ILE A 21 12.38 1.90 -1.74
C ILE A 21 11.04 1.85 -1.00
N ASN A 22 10.83 2.77 -0.06
CA ASN A 22 9.61 2.86 0.74
C ASN A 22 8.73 4.04 0.29
N PHE A 23 7.49 3.73 -0.09
CA PHE A 23 6.47 4.71 -0.47
C PHE A 23 5.27 4.73 0.49
N GLY A 24 5.41 4.19 1.70
CA GLY A 24 4.39 4.22 2.73
C GLY A 24 4.13 5.64 3.24
N LYS A 25 2.84 5.98 3.39
CA LYS A 25 2.38 7.19 4.07
C LYS A 25 1.53 6.80 5.27
N PHE A 26 1.76 7.48 6.39
CA PHE A 26 1.00 7.25 7.61
C PHE A 26 -0.45 7.71 7.44
N ASN A 27 -1.39 6.99 8.09
CA ASN A 27 -2.82 7.29 8.17
C ASN A 27 -3.62 7.29 6.85
N THR A 28 -3.04 6.81 5.75
CA THR A 28 -3.75 6.66 4.48
C THR A 28 -4.60 5.40 4.43
N LYS A 29 -5.58 5.41 3.52
CA LYS A 29 -6.59 4.38 3.33
C LYS A 29 -6.58 3.93 1.86
N ALA A 30 -6.80 2.66 1.56
CA ALA A 30 -6.93 2.20 0.18
C ALA A 30 -8.33 2.48 -0.39
N THR A 31 -9.37 2.47 0.45
CA THR A 31 -10.75 2.78 0.11
C THR A 31 -10.93 4.27 -0.19
N LEU A 32 -11.36 4.59 -1.41
CA LEU A 32 -11.36 5.93 -1.98
C LEU A 32 -12.35 6.90 -1.33
N PRO A 33 -13.55 6.47 -0.91
CA PRO A 33 -14.49 7.38 -0.24
C PRO A 33 -14.04 7.84 1.16
N MET A 34 -13.05 7.19 1.76
CA MET A 34 -12.59 7.54 3.11
C MET A 34 -11.52 8.65 3.11
N ASP A 35 -11.28 9.24 4.28
CA ASP A 35 -10.31 10.32 4.41
C ASP A 35 -8.88 9.91 4.03
N ASP A 36 -8.21 10.76 3.24
CA ASP A 36 -6.82 10.59 2.78
C ASP A 36 -6.56 9.27 2.03
N PRO A 37 -7.22 9.04 0.87
CA PRO A 37 -6.95 7.88 0.02
C PRO A 37 -5.48 7.84 -0.40
N TYR A 38 -4.85 6.69 -0.29
CA TYR A 38 -3.44 6.49 -0.60
C TYR A 38 -3.16 6.84 -2.07
N VAL A 39 -4.05 6.50 -2.99
CA VAL A 39 -3.88 6.77 -4.42
C VAL A 39 -3.85 8.26 -4.79
N ASP A 40 -4.43 9.12 -3.95
CA ASP A 40 -4.45 10.57 -4.20
C ASP A 40 -3.14 11.25 -3.80
N ASN A 41 -2.26 10.54 -3.12
CA ASN A 41 -1.05 11.09 -2.52
C ASN A 41 0.14 11.16 -3.49
N GLU A 42 1.02 12.15 -3.27
CA GLU A 42 2.25 12.28 -4.06
C GLU A 42 3.17 11.07 -3.90
N VAL A 43 3.17 10.43 -2.73
CA VAL A 43 3.98 9.24 -2.48
C VAL A 43 3.55 8.07 -3.37
N TYR A 44 2.25 7.93 -3.64
CA TYR A 44 1.72 6.90 -4.53
C TYR A 44 2.14 7.16 -5.97
N ARG A 45 2.05 8.43 -6.42
CA ARG A 45 2.56 8.83 -7.74
C ARG A 45 4.05 8.54 -7.90
N LYS A 46 4.85 8.71 -6.84
CA LYS A 46 6.28 8.35 -6.84
C LYS A 46 6.49 6.84 -6.90
N ALA A 47 5.66 6.05 -6.23
CA ALA A 47 5.70 4.59 -6.29
C ALA A 47 5.43 4.05 -7.70
N ILE A 48 4.43 4.60 -8.41
CA ILE A 48 4.16 4.22 -9.79
C ILE A 48 5.33 4.62 -10.71
N LYS A 49 5.82 5.86 -10.55
CA LYS A 49 6.94 6.37 -11.36
C LYS A 49 8.28 5.70 -11.09
N SER A 50 8.43 4.93 -10.01
CA SER A 50 9.67 4.21 -9.76
C SER A 50 9.79 2.94 -10.59
N GLU A 51 8.73 2.56 -11.33
CA GLU A 51 8.68 1.36 -12.19
C GLU A 51 9.31 0.14 -11.49
N PRO A 52 8.74 -0.31 -10.34
CA PRO A 52 9.34 -1.40 -9.57
C PRO A 52 9.47 -2.71 -10.37
N ASP A 53 10.24 -3.68 -9.89
CA ASP A 53 10.14 -5.06 -10.42
C ASP A 53 9.24 -5.92 -9.52
N ILE A 54 9.26 -5.59 -8.22
CA ILE A 54 8.54 -6.28 -7.16
C ILE A 54 7.83 -5.26 -6.29
N VAL A 55 6.53 -5.45 -6.09
CA VAL A 55 5.71 -4.58 -5.24
C VAL A 55 5.23 -5.35 -4.01
N THR A 56 5.33 -4.70 -2.84
CA THR A 56 4.76 -5.17 -1.57
C THR A 56 3.77 -4.13 -1.05
N ILE A 57 2.49 -4.51 -0.98
CA ILE A 57 1.43 -3.62 -0.47
C ILE A 57 1.06 -4.07 0.95
N MET A 58 1.15 -3.13 1.91
CA MET A 58 0.73 -3.32 3.29
C MET A 58 -0.14 -2.13 3.72
N ILE A 59 -1.45 -2.27 3.55
CA ILE A 59 -2.46 -1.24 3.85
C ILE A 59 -3.73 -1.91 4.40
N GLY A 60 -4.61 -1.16 5.07
CA GLY A 60 -5.84 -1.68 5.69
C GLY A 60 -6.02 -1.29 7.15
N GLY A 61 -4.93 -1.17 7.90
CA GLY A 61 -5.01 -0.96 9.35
C GLY A 61 -5.78 0.30 9.79
N ASN A 62 -5.86 1.34 8.96
CA ASN A 62 -6.52 2.62 9.28
C ASN A 62 -8.03 2.63 8.93
N GLU A 63 -8.52 1.57 8.28
CA GLU A 63 -9.86 1.51 7.68
C GLU A 63 -10.79 0.59 8.48
N CYS A 64 -10.23 -0.30 9.30
CA CYS A 64 -10.94 -1.35 10.01
C CYS A 64 -11.79 -0.88 11.21
N ASN A 65 -12.09 0.41 11.38
CA ASN A 65 -13.02 0.84 12.44
C ASN A 65 -14.47 0.64 11.99
N GLU A 66 -15.37 0.40 12.95
CA GLU A 66 -16.78 0.06 12.68
C GLU A 66 -17.49 1.13 11.84
N TYR A 67 -17.28 2.41 12.17
CA TYR A 67 -17.89 3.53 11.44
C TYR A 67 -17.53 3.55 9.95
N ASN A 68 -16.24 3.38 9.66
CA ASN A 68 -15.72 3.33 8.29
C ASN A 68 -16.24 2.10 7.55
N TRP A 69 -16.28 0.95 8.21
CA TRP A 69 -16.76 -0.29 7.60
C TRP A 69 -18.25 -0.26 7.29
N THR A 70 -19.08 0.28 8.19
CA THR A 70 -20.52 0.47 7.93
C THR A 70 -20.76 1.43 6.77
N SER A 71 -19.95 2.48 6.64
CA SER A 71 -20.17 3.52 5.63
C SER A 71 -19.61 3.17 4.25
N HIS A 72 -18.47 2.48 4.19
CA HIS A 72 -17.69 2.28 2.96
C HIS A 72 -17.13 0.86 2.80
N GLY A 73 -17.52 -0.11 3.63
CA GLY A 73 -17.06 -1.49 3.51
C GLY A 73 -17.44 -2.13 2.17
N VAL A 74 -18.53 -1.68 1.54
CA VAL A 74 -18.95 -2.11 0.20
C VAL A 74 -17.97 -1.68 -0.91
N ASP A 75 -17.15 -0.66 -0.66
CA ASP A 75 -16.18 -0.12 -1.61
C ASP A 75 -14.80 -0.77 -1.48
N PHE A 76 -14.56 -1.52 -0.39
CA PHE A 76 -13.28 -2.14 -0.09
C PHE A 76 -12.76 -3.00 -1.24
N GLU A 77 -13.55 -3.95 -1.72
CA GLU A 77 -13.10 -4.91 -2.73
C GLU A 77 -12.68 -4.21 -4.03
N LYS A 78 -13.56 -3.35 -4.57
CA LYS A 78 -13.29 -2.64 -5.82
C LYS A 78 -12.07 -1.71 -5.71
N ASP A 79 -11.88 -1.05 -4.58
CA ASP A 79 -10.83 -0.04 -4.42
C ASP A 79 -9.47 -0.70 -4.18
N TYR A 80 -9.44 -1.85 -3.48
CA TYR A 80 -8.24 -2.66 -3.37
C TYR A 80 -7.84 -3.30 -4.70
N ILE A 81 -8.81 -3.78 -5.48
CA ILE A 81 -8.56 -4.25 -6.86
C ILE A 81 -7.96 -3.12 -7.68
N LEU A 82 -8.54 -1.91 -7.65
CA LEU A 82 -8.00 -0.75 -8.37
C LEU A 82 -6.55 -0.43 -7.95
N LEU A 83 -6.26 -0.45 -6.65
CA LEU A 83 -4.91 -0.22 -6.15
C LEU A 83 -3.92 -1.26 -6.72
N VAL A 84 -4.32 -2.53 -6.75
CA VAL A 84 -3.53 -3.66 -7.27
C VAL A 84 -3.35 -3.56 -8.78
N ASP A 85 -4.43 -3.32 -9.53
CA ASP A 85 -4.43 -3.22 -10.99
C ASP A 85 -3.51 -2.11 -11.49
N ASN A 86 -3.43 -1.00 -10.76
CA ASN A 86 -2.52 0.10 -11.11
C ASN A 86 -1.03 -0.30 -11.08
N PHE A 87 -0.65 -1.33 -10.31
CA PHE A 87 0.71 -1.88 -10.33
C PHE A 87 0.84 -3.08 -11.28
N LEU A 88 -0.20 -3.91 -11.44
CA LEU A 88 -0.17 -5.03 -12.40
C LEU A 88 -0.05 -4.56 -13.85
N ASN A 89 -0.63 -3.41 -14.19
CA ASN A 89 -0.51 -2.79 -15.52
C ASN A 89 0.92 -2.33 -15.89
N LEU A 90 1.90 -2.54 -15.00
CA LEU A 90 3.31 -2.23 -15.22
C LEU A 90 4.17 -3.49 -15.48
N ASP A 91 3.55 -4.65 -15.76
CA ASP A 91 4.22 -5.95 -16.00
C ASP A 91 5.09 -6.46 -14.82
N GLN A 92 4.60 -6.30 -13.58
CA GLN A 92 5.39 -6.57 -12.37
C GLN A 92 5.00 -7.81 -11.57
N ILE A 93 5.93 -8.29 -10.73
CA ILE A 93 5.65 -9.34 -9.75
C ILE A 93 5.07 -8.68 -8.48
N LEU A 94 3.82 -9.00 -8.17
CA LEU A 94 3.11 -8.39 -7.05
C LEU A 94 2.94 -9.36 -5.86
N TYR A 95 3.38 -8.93 -4.67
CA TYR A 95 3.07 -9.58 -3.41
C TYR A 95 2.16 -8.67 -2.56
N ILE A 96 0.99 -9.18 -2.20
CA ILE A 96 0.00 -8.43 -1.41
C ILE A 96 -0.06 -8.99 0.00
N PHE A 97 0.10 -8.13 0.99
CA PHE A 97 -0.10 -8.46 2.40
C PHE A 97 -1.22 -7.60 2.96
N PHE A 98 -2.41 -8.19 3.10
CA PHE A 98 -3.50 -7.54 3.80
C PHE A 98 -3.24 -7.55 5.30
N THR A 99 -3.17 -6.36 5.92
CA THR A 99 -3.22 -6.28 7.37
C THR A 99 -4.67 -6.29 7.82
N LEU A 100 -5.23 -7.48 8.04
CA LEU A 100 -6.49 -7.62 8.74
C LEU A 100 -6.19 -7.65 10.24
N ARG A 101 -6.59 -6.61 10.98
CA ARG A 101 -6.70 -6.75 12.43
C ARG A 101 -7.99 -7.49 12.73
N TYR A 102 -7.87 -8.68 13.32
CA TYR A 102 -8.97 -9.25 14.10
C TYR A 102 -9.28 -8.25 15.22
N GLN A 103 -10.51 -7.73 15.24
CA GLN A 103 -11.10 -7.10 16.42
C GLN A 103 -11.88 -8.17 17.18
#